data_AF-A0A1G0IC21-F1
#
_entry.id   AF-A0A1G0IC21-F1
#
_cell.length_a   1.000
_cell.length_b   1.000
_cell.length_c   1.000
_cell.angle_alpha   90.00
_cell.angle_beta   90.00
_cell.angle_gamma   90.00
#
_symmetry.space_group_name_H-M   'P 1'
#
loop_
_entity.id
_entity.type
_entity.pdbx_description
1 polymer ?
#
loop_
_entity_poly.entity_id
_entity_poly.type
_entity_poly.pdbx_seq_one_letter_code
_entity_poly.pdbx_strand_id
1 'polypeptide(L)'
;MNMNDGTIVAALRRPMLCGALAAAGLLSWLPASALAADKSELFKCVDAAGVTSIQSEPCAKGSTVVWRRDATPEPKPTADQAALAEAKRLRDMQTVRELSEIVERRSRPQPPEPVEEEKPKTAEAKPLTACESAMEFSASVRDKQWLALTDDQMQRIYRWVAEQCKVTPGASE
;
A
#
# COMPACT_ATOMS: atom_id res chain seq x y z
N MET A 1 -13.82 -10.91 -0.11
CA MET A 1 -14.86 -10.41 -1.03
C MET A 1 -16.10 -10.07 -0.22
N ASN A 2 -16.34 -8.78 0.04
CA ASN A 2 -17.69 -8.27 0.15
C ASN A 2 -17.66 -6.82 -0.32
N MET A 3 -18.42 -6.62 -1.40
CA MET A 3 -18.59 -5.38 -2.14
C MET A 3 -19.56 -4.47 -1.41
N ASN A 4 -19.39 -3.17 -1.66
CA ASN A 4 -20.41 -2.14 -1.81
C ASN A 4 -21.63 -2.15 -0.88
N ASP A 5 -21.79 -1.05 -0.14
CA ASP A 5 -22.91 -0.10 -0.26
C ASP A 5 -22.47 1.18 0.47
N GLY A 6 -22.46 2.39 -0.09
CA GLY A 6 -23.32 2.93 -1.13
C GLY A 6 -24.39 3.82 -0.50
N THR A 7 -24.05 4.97 0.10
CA THR A 7 -25.02 6.07 0.25
C THR A 7 -24.34 7.43 0.39
N ILE A 8 -24.37 8.19 -0.71
CA ILE A 8 -24.09 9.63 -0.76
C ILE A 8 -25.43 10.33 -0.50
N VAL A 9 -25.55 11.05 0.62
CA VAL A 9 -26.67 11.98 0.83
C VAL A 9 -26.16 13.39 0.58
N ALA A 10 -26.41 13.87 -0.63
CA ALA A 10 -26.34 15.28 -0.97
C ALA A 10 -27.55 16.01 -0.34
N ALA A 11 -27.28 16.98 0.54
CA ALA A 11 -28.29 17.93 1.00
C ALA A 11 -27.77 19.36 0.76
N LEU A 12 -28.05 19.84 -0.46
CA LEU A 12 -28.01 21.25 -0.82
C LEU A 12 -29.09 22.00 -0.03
N ARG A 13 -28.68 22.93 0.84
CA ARG A 13 -29.55 24.03 1.29
C ARG A 13 -28.79 25.34 1.24
N ARG A 14 -29.00 26.06 0.14
CA ARG A 14 -28.75 27.50 0.02
C ARG A 14 -29.99 28.26 0.50
N PRO A 15 -29.87 29.20 1.44
CA PRO A 15 -30.77 30.33 1.51
C PRO A 15 -30.24 31.48 0.65
N MET A 16 -31.06 31.88 -0.31
CA MET A 16 -31.08 33.22 -0.91
C MET A 16 -31.26 34.26 0.20
N LEU A 17 -30.44 35.30 0.20
CA LEU A 17 -30.80 36.59 0.78
C LEU A 17 -30.33 37.69 -0.19
N CYS A 18 -31.33 38.28 -0.85
CA CYS A 18 -31.24 39.55 -1.54
C CYS A 18 -30.82 40.65 -0.56
N GLY A 19 -29.73 41.33 -0.87
CA GLY A 19 -29.35 42.60 -0.28
C GLY A 19 -28.66 43.45 -1.33
N ALA A 20 -29.44 44.29 -2.02
CA ALA A 20 -28.94 45.34 -2.88
C ALA A 20 -28.82 46.63 -2.07
N LEU A 21 -27.67 47.31 -2.17
CA LEU A 21 -27.35 48.75 -1.93
C LEU A 21 -25.81 48.81 -1.81
N ALA A 22 -25.03 49.25 -2.80
CA ALA A 22 -24.83 50.60 -3.38
C ALA A 22 -23.46 51.18 -2.97
N ALA A 23 -22.82 51.87 -3.93
CA ALA A 23 -21.69 52.79 -3.82
C ALA A 23 -20.25 52.21 -3.75
N ALA A 24 -19.68 52.07 -4.95
CA ALA A 24 -18.46 52.74 -5.42
C ALA A 24 -17.37 53.16 -4.41
N GLY A 25 -16.14 52.72 -4.71
CA GLY A 25 -14.96 53.55 -4.52
C GLY A 25 -13.96 53.08 -3.48
N LEU A 26 -13.22 52.02 -3.78
CA LEU A 26 -11.79 51.91 -3.43
C LEU A 26 -11.17 50.82 -4.31
N LEU A 27 -10.62 51.29 -5.43
CA LEU A 27 -9.80 50.52 -6.35
C LEU A 27 -8.62 49.88 -5.58
N SER A 28 -8.66 48.55 -5.51
CA SER A 28 -7.58 47.67 -5.95
C SER A 28 -6.15 48.17 -5.74
N TRP A 29 -5.67 48.09 -4.51
CA TRP A 29 -4.26 47.83 -4.23
C TRP A 29 -4.09 46.37 -3.82
N LEU A 30 -4.28 45.46 -4.77
CA LEU A 30 -3.64 44.14 -4.66
C LEU A 30 -2.27 44.27 -5.32
N PRO A 31 -1.15 44.08 -4.60
CA PRO A 31 0.14 43.91 -5.22
C PRO A 31 0.08 42.61 -6.03
N ALA A 32 -0.16 42.73 -7.33
CA ALA A 32 0.10 41.69 -8.30
C ALA A 32 1.61 41.46 -8.31
N SER A 33 2.09 40.68 -7.35
CA SER A 33 3.41 40.09 -7.38
C SER A 33 3.37 39.05 -8.48
N ALA A 34 3.51 39.51 -9.73
CA ALA A 34 3.80 38.68 -10.87
C ALA A 34 5.18 38.07 -10.62
N LEU A 35 5.20 36.95 -9.90
CA LEU A 35 6.30 36.01 -9.94
C LEU A 35 6.49 35.69 -11.42
N ALA A 36 7.61 36.15 -11.98
CA ALA A 36 8.04 35.76 -13.30
C ALA A 36 8.11 34.23 -13.32
N ALA A 37 7.08 33.60 -13.88
CA ALA A 37 7.08 32.18 -14.15
C ALA A 37 8.13 31.97 -15.24
N ASP A 38 9.34 31.59 -14.83
CA ASP A 38 10.37 31.11 -15.74
C ASP A 38 9.75 29.96 -16.54
N LYS A 39 9.40 30.20 -17.80
CA LYS A 39 8.84 29.16 -18.67
C LYS A 39 9.92 28.10 -18.89
N SER A 40 9.83 27.01 -18.14
CA SER A 40 10.66 25.83 -18.37
C SER A 40 10.06 25.04 -19.54
N GLU A 41 10.77 24.92 -20.66
CA GLU A 41 10.40 23.97 -21.71
C GLU A 41 10.93 22.57 -21.34
N LEU A 42 10.14 21.53 -21.59
CA LEU A 42 10.59 20.14 -21.52
C LEU A 42 10.76 19.57 -22.92
N PHE A 43 11.91 18.94 -23.14
CA PHE A 43 12.30 18.28 -24.38
C PHE A 43 12.34 16.78 -24.15
N LYS A 44 11.62 16.00 -24.97
CA LYS A 44 11.90 14.57 -25.09
C LYS A 44 12.92 14.35 -26.19
N CYS A 45 14.09 13.88 -25.80
CA CYS A 45 15.22 13.59 -26.66
C CYS A 45 15.31 12.08 -26.92
N VAL A 46 15.71 11.71 -28.13
CA VAL A 46 16.12 10.33 -28.48
C VAL A 46 17.52 10.37 -29.05
N ASP A 47 18.43 9.59 -28.48
CA ASP A 47 19.81 9.50 -28.96
C ASP A 47 19.97 8.53 -30.16
N ALA A 48 21.19 8.43 -30.69
CA ALA A 48 21.50 7.54 -31.80
C ALA A 48 21.33 6.04 -31.48
N ALA A 49 21.33 5.67 -30.20
CA ALA A 49 21.08 4.30 -29.73
C ALA A 49 19.57 4.03 -29.49
N GLY A 50 18.71 5.03 -29.67
CA GLY A 50 17.27 4.93 -29.45
C GLY A 50 16.83 5.13 -28.00
N VAL A 51 17.72 5.56 -27.09
CA VAL A 51 17.38 5.81 -25.68
C VAL A 51 16.62 7.13 -25.57
N THR A 52 15.47 7.11 -24.89
CA THR A 52 14.64 8.30 -24.66
C THR A 52 14.97 8.96 -23.32
N SER A 53 15.16 10.27 -23.29
CA SER A 53 15.26 11.07 -22.07
C SER A 53 14.37 12.32 -22.12
N ILE A 54 13.92 12.80 -20.96
CA ILE A 54 13.16 14.06 -20.84
C ILE A 54 14.04 15.04 -20.07
N GLN A 55 14.33 16.19 -20.66
CA GLN A 55 15.26 17.18 -20.13
C GLN A 55 14.63 18.57 -20.18
N SER A 56 15.00 19.43 -19.23
CA SER A 56 14.65 20.85 -19.24
C SER A 56 15.56 21.69 -20.15
N GLU A 57 16.72 21.13 -20.52
CA GLU A 57 17.64 21.74 -21.47
C GLU A 57 17.42 21.19 -22.89
N PRO A 58 17.75 21.95 -23.94
CA PRO A 58 17.68 21.47 -25.31
C PRO A 58 18.47 20.18 -25.52
N CYS A 59 17.98 19.30 -26.39
CA CYS A 59 18.64 18.02 -26.66
C CYS A 59 20.11 18.21 -27.09
N ALA A 60 20.99 17.37 -26.53
CA ALA A 60 22.40 17.36 -26.89
C ALA A 60 22.60 17.11 -28.40
N LYS A 61 23.72 17.61 -28.95
CA LYS A 61 24.07 17.38 -30.36
C LYS A 61 24.14 15.88 -30.64
N GLY A 62 23.49 15.46 -31.73
CA GLY A 62 23.39 14.04 -32.11
C GLY A 62 22.13 13.34 -31.60
N SER A 63 21.37 13.99 -30.72
CA SER A 63 20.03 13.54 -30.33
C SER A 63 18.94 14.27 -31.13
N THR A 64 17.78 13.63 -31.25
CA THR A 64 16.60 14.17 -31.95
C THR A 64 15.52 14.56 -30.95
N VAL A 65 14.91 15.73 -31.15
CA VAL A 65 13.76 16.18 -30.35
C VAL A 65 12.51 15.50 -30.88
N VAL A 66 11.92 14.60 -30.09
CA VAL A 66 10.67 13.91 -30.43
C VAL A 66 9.47 14.80 -30.12
N TRP A 67 9.50 15.51 -28.99
CA TRP A 67 8.52 16.54 -28.67
C TRP A 67 9.12 17.60 -27.76
N ARG A 68 8.49 18.78 -27.82
CA ARG A 68 8.73 19.91 -26.91
C ARG A 68 7.39 20.34 -26.32
N ARG A 69 7.35 20.57 -25.02
CA ARG A 69 6.16 21.09 -24.33
C ARG A 69 6.58 22.16 -23.35
N ASP A 70 5.74 23.18 -23.24
CA ASP A 70 5.83 24.11 -22.13
C ASP A 70 5.51 23.35 -20.83
N ALA A 71 6.39 23.46 -19.85
CA ALA A 71 6.14 23.03 -18.49
C ALA A 71 5.95 24.27 -17.63
N THR A 72 4.80 24.37 -16.98
CA THR A 72 4.59 25.35 -15.92
C THR A 72 5.35 24.84 -14.69
N PRO A 73 6.37 25.57 -14.20
CA PRO A 73 7.04 25.18 -12.98
C PRO A 73 6.02 25.10 -11.85
N GLU A 74 6.14 24.07 -11.02
CA GLU A 74 5.35 24.02 -9.80
C GLU A 74 5.71 25.24 -8.93
N PRO A 75 4.69 25.88 -8.31
CA PRO A 75 4.96 27.01 -7.43
C PRO A 75 5.89 26.54 -6.30
N LYS A 76 6.91 27.35 -6.00
CA LYS A 76 7.76 27.09 -4.85
C LYS A 76 6.88 26.99 -3.60
N PRO A 77 7.11 26.00 -2.72
CA PRO A 77 6.35 25.88 -1.48
C PRO A 77 6.38 27.20 -0.71
N THR A 78 5.24 27.61 -0.17
CA THR A 78 5.21 28.77 0.72
C THR A 78 5.97 28.45 2.01
N ALA A 79 6.41 29.47 2.75
CA ALA A 79 7.10 29.26 4.02
C ALA A 79 6.26 28.41 4.99
N ASP A 80 4.93 28.61 5.02
CA ASP A 80 4.01 27.83 5.84
C ASP A 80 3.92 26.37 5.37
N GLN A 81 3.88 26.12 4.07
CA GLN A 81 3.88 24.77 3.52
C GLN A 81 5.19 24.03 3.81
N ALA A 82 6.32 24.72 3.69
CA ALA A 82 7.63 24.16 4.04
C ALA A 82 7.71 23.82 5.53
N ALA A 83 7.19 24.69 6.41
CA ALA A 83 7.13 24.43 7.84
C ALA A 83 6.23 23.23 8.18
N LEU A 84 5.07 23.09 7.53
CA LEU A 84 4.18 21.94 7.70
C LEU A 84 4.82 20.64 7.19
N ALA A 85 5.53 20.69 6.07
CA ALA A 85 6.24 19.54 5.52
C ALA A 85 7.36 19.08 6.48
N GLU A 86 8.12 20.01 7.05
CA GLU A 86 9.16 19.69 8.03
C GLU A 86 8.55 19.15 9.34
N ALA A 87 7.49 19.75 9.84
CA ALA A 87 6.76 19.24 11.01
C ALA A 87 6.22 17.82 10.77
N LYS A 88 5.75 17.53 9.55
CA LYS A 88 5.33 16.18 9.16
C LYS A 88 6.53 15.23 9.12
N ARG A 89 7.64 15.63 8.53
CA ARG A 89 8.87 14.82 8.46
C ARG A 89 9.35 14.41 9.86
N LEU A 90 9.34 15.35 10.81
CA LEU A 90 9.70 15.08 12.20
C LEU A 90 8.74 14.09 12.88
N ARG A 91 7.43 14.20 12.64
CA ARG A 91 6.44 13.23 13.14
C ARG A 91 6.65 11.84 12.53
N ASP A 92 6.85 11.77 11.22
CA ASP A 92 7.08 10.50 10.53
C ASP A 92 8.34 9.79 11.07
N MET A 93 9.41 10.55 11.36
CA MET A 93 10.62 10.01 11.99
C MET A 93 10.36 9.45 13.40
N GLN A 94 9.52 10.13 14.20
CA GLN A 94 9.13 9.63 15.52
C GLN A 94 8.31 8.34 15.40
N THR A 95 7.36 8.28 14.47
CA THR A 95 6.55 7.08 14.22
C THR A 95 7.40 5.90 13.78
N VAL A 96 8.38 6.12 12.89
CA VAL A 96 9.30 5.05 12.47
C VAL A 96 10.11 4.52 13.65
N ARG A 97 10.57 5.39 14.56
CA ARG A 97 11.30 4.98 15.77
C ARG A 97 10.43 4.13 16.69
N GLU A 98 9.21 4.57 16.98
CA GLU A 98 8.26 3.85 17.82
C GLU A 98 7.93 2.46 17.25
N LEU A 99 7.62 2.39 15.95
CA LEU A 99 7.36 1.13 15.27
C LEU A 99 8.57 0.19 15.29
N SER A 100 9.78 0.74 15.18
CA SER A 100 11.01 -0.05 15.29
C SER A 100 11.17 -0.67 16.67
N GLU A 101 10.88 0.07 17.74
CA GLU A 101 10.92 -0.43 19.12
C GLU A 101 9.88 -1.55 19.36
N ILE A 102 8.70 -1.45 18.77
CA ILE A 102 7.65 -2.48 18.85
C ILE A 102 8.12 -3.76 18.13
N VAL A 103 8.67 -3.63 16.92
CA VAL A 103 9.19 -4.77 16.15
C VAL A 103 10.34 -5.44 16.88
N GLU A 104 11.27 -4.67 17.46
CA GLU A 104 12.39 -5.21 18.24
C GLU A 104 11.89 -5.95 19.48
N ARG A 105 10.91 -5.39 20.22
CA ARG A 105 10.31 -6.05 21.38
C ARG A 105 9.63 -7.37 21.00
N ARG A 106 8.94 -7.42 19.84
CA ARG A 106 8.28 -8.64 19.36
C ARG A 106 9.27 -9.68 18.84
N SER A 107 10.39 -9.23 18.30
CA SER A 107 11.44 -10.11 17.74
C SER A 107 12.34 -10.69 18.82
N ARG A 108 12.47 -9.99 19.97
CA ARG A 108 13.16 -10.55 21.13
C ARG A 108 12.40 -11.81 21.59
N PRO A 109 13.08 -12.97 21.66
CA PRO A 109 12.48 -14.16 22.26
C PRO A 109 11.98 -13.78 23.64
N GLN A 110 10.67 -13.89 23.88
CA GLN A 110 10.18 -13.69 25.23
C GLN A 110 10.85 -14.76 26.10
N PRO A 111 11.37 -14.39 27.29
CA PRO A 111 11.70 -15.38 28.30
C PRO A 111 10.51 -16.34 28.36
N PRO A 112 10.72 -17.66 28.35
CA PRO A 112 9.61 -18.58 28.48
C PRO A 112 8.80 -18.11 29.68
N GLU A 113 7.54 -17.72 29.45
CA GLU A 113 6.64 -17.44 30.56
C GLU A 113 6.75 -18.65 31.49
N PRO A 114 6.84 -18.45 32.82
CA PRO A 114 6.86 -19.56 33.74
C PRO A 114 5.64 -20.40 33.40
N VAL A 115 5.91 -21.54 32.76
CA VAL A 115 4.90 -22.48 32.33
C VAL A 115 4.28 -22.89 33.65
N GLU A 116 3.13 -22.31 34.00
CA GLU A 116 2.22 -23.00 34.90
C GLU A 116 2.08 -24.35 34.24
N GLU A 117 2.62 -25.36 34.91
CA GLU A 117 2.72 -26.73 34.45
C GLU A 117 1.28 -27.24 34.32
N GLU A 118 0.60 -26.82 33.25
CA GLU A 118 -0.67 -27.35 32.84
C GLU A 118 -0.31 -28.73 32.31
N LYS A 119 -0.24 -29.64 33.26
CA LYS A 119 0.03 -31.07 33.13
C LYS A 119 -0.49 -31.47 31.76
N PRO A 120 0.39 -31.83 30.80
CA PRO A 120 -0.04 -32.10 29.44
C PRO A 120 -1.15 -33.12 29.59
N LYS A 121 -2.37 -32.70 29.24
CA LYS A 121 -3.54 -33.56 29.22
C LYS A 121 -3.25 -34.48 28.05
N THR A 122 -2.41 -35.47 28.34
CA THR A 122 -2.12 -36.63 27.55
C THR A 122 -3.41 -37.41 27.58
N ALA A 123 -4.43 -36.89 26.91
CA ALA A 123 -5.42 -37.74 26.33
C ALA A 123 -4.59 -38.64 25.43
N GLU A 124 -4.56 -39.93 25.74
CA GLU A 124 -4.12 -40.98 24.84
C GLU A 124 -4.92 -40.84 23.53
N ALA A 125 -4.47 -39.93 22.67
CA ALA A 125 -5.00 -39.79 21.34
C ALA A 125 -4.53 -41.05 20.63
N LYS A 126 -5.49 -41.90 20.24
CA LYS A 126 -5.22 -43.06 19.40
C LYS A 126 -4.36 -42.60 18.23
N PRO A 127 -3.32 -43.36 17.85
CA PRO A 127 -2.51 -43.01 16.69
C PRO A 127 -3.44 -42.89 15.48
N LEU A 128 -3.48 -41.69 14.91
CA LEU A 128 -4.28 -41.43 13.71
C LEU A 128 -3.75 -42.30 12.57
N THR A 129 -4.67 -42.81 11.77
CA THR A 129 -4.31 -43.46 10.51
C THR A 129 -3.69 -42.43 9.55
N ALA A 130 -2.94 -42.91 8.55
CA ALA A 130 -2.34 -42.04 7.53
C ALA A 130 -3.40 -41.16 6.82
N CYS A 131 -4.60 -41.69 6.61
CA CYS A 131 -5.71 -40.95 6.03
C CYS A 131 -6.23 -39.84 6.96
N GLU A 132 -6.43 -40.13 8.24
CA GLU A 132 -6.90 -39.12 9.21
C GLU A 132 -5.89 -37.99 9.36
N SER A 133 -4.59 -38.31 9.44
CA SER A 133 -3.53 -37.30 9.49
C SER A 133 -3.49 -36.45 8.21
N ALA A 134 -3.66 -37.05 7.03
CA ALA A 134 -3.70 -36.32 5.77
C ALA A 134 -4.92 -35.39 5.67
N MET A 135 -6.08 -35.82 6.16
CA MET A 135 -7.30 -35.02 6.23
C MET A 135 -7.15 -33.83 7.18
N GLU A 136 -6.59 -34.05 8.37
CA GLU A 136 -6.30 -32.99 9.35
C GLU A 136 -5.31 -31.97 8.80
N PHE A 137 -4.25 -32.44 8.14
CA PHE A 137 -3.30 -31.57 7.47
C PHE A 137 -4.00 -30.69 6.41
N SER A 138 -4.80 -31.29 5.54
CA SER A 138 -5.52 -30.53 4.52
C SER A 138 -6.48 -29.50 5.12
N ALA A 139 -7.15 -29.82 6.24
CA ALA A 139 -7.99 -28.86 6.95
C ALA A 139 -7.15 -27.68 7.48
N SER A 140 -6.03 -27.98 8.16
CA SER A 140 -5.14 -26.96 8.73
C SER A 140 -4.55 -26.01 7.68
N VAL A 141 -4.30 -26.51 6.47
CA VAL A 141 -3.81 -25.70 5.35
C VAL A 141 -4.90 -24.77 4.82
N ARG A 142 -6.15 -25.24 4.75
CA ARG A 142 -7.30 -24.43 4.32
C ARG A 142 -7.61 -23.29 5.28
N ASP A 143 -7.41 -23.52 6.58
CA ASP A 143 -7.64 -22.50 7.61
C ASP A 143 -6.60 -21.37 7.57
N LYS A 144 -5.45 -21.60 6.94
CA LYS A 144 -4.37 -20.62 6.78
C LYS A 144 -4.53 -19.81 5.50
N GLN A 145 -5.58 -18.99 5.42
CA GLN A 145 -5.87 -18.14 4.25
C GLN A 145 -4.72 -17.19 3.86
N TRP A 146 -3.87 -16.82 4.81
CA TRP A 146 -2.69 -15.98 4.58
C TRP A 146 -1.62 -16.63 3.69
N LEU A 147 -1.66 -17.96 3.49
CA LEU A 147 -0.76 -18.67 2.57
C LEU A 147 -1.07 -18.39 1.10
N ALA A 148 -2.24 -17.82 0.78
CA ALA A 148 -2.66 -17.48 -0.58
C ALA A 148 -2.38 -18.59 -1.61
N LEU A 149 -2.68 -19.84 -1.25
CA LEU A 149 -2.47 -20.99 -2.13
C LEU A 149 -3.34 -20.87 -3.37
N THR A 150 -2.72 -21.11 -4.53
CA THR A 150 -3.43 -21.20 -5.81
C THR A 150 -4.30 -22.45 -5.88
N ASP A 151 -5.31 -22.44 -6.74
CA ASP A 151 -6.20 -23.58 -6.96
C ASP A 151 -5.43 -24.85 -7.35
N ASP A 152 -4.39 -24.70 -8.19
CA ASP A 152 -3.51 -25.80 -8.59
C ASP A 152 -2.76 -26.42 -7.41
N GLN A 153 -2.30 -25.60 -6.45
CA GLN A 153 -1.64 -26.08 -5.24
C GLN A 153 -2.62 -26.82 -4.33
N MET A 154 -3.84 -26.28 -4.18
CA MET A 154 -4.90 -26.94 -3.41
C MET A 154 -5.28 -28.29 -4.04
N GLN A 155 -5.36 -28.37 -5.37
CA GLN A 155 -5.70 -29.61 -6.07
C GLN A 155 -4.60 -30.68 -5.92
N ARG A 156 -3.32 -30.29 -5.85
CA ARG A 156 -2.22 -31.24 -5.53
C ARG A 156 -2.35 -31.80 -4.11
N ILE A 157 -2.70 -30.97 -3.14
CA ILE A 157 -2.93 -31.40 -1.75
C ILE A 157 -4.09 -32.40 -1.70
N TYR A 158 -5.21 -32.12 -2.37
CA TYR A 158 -6.34 -33.06 -2.40
C TYR A 158 -6.01 -34.40 -3.07
N ARG A 159 -5.22 -34.38 -4.15
CA ARG A 159 -4.76 -35.62 -4.78
C ARG A 159 -3.89 -36.44 -3.83
N TRP A 160 -2.98 -35.78 -3.12
CA TRP A 160 -2.14 -36.42 -2.11
C TRP A 160 -2.98 -37.02 -0.97
N VAL A 161 -3.97 -36.30 -0.44
CA VAL A 161 -4.90 -36.85 0.58
C VAL A 161 -5.62 -38.10 0.05
N ALA A 162 -6.11 -38.05 -1.20
CA ALA A 162 -6.76 -39.19 -1.83
C ALA A 162 -5.83 -40.41 -1.98
N GLU A 163 -4.53 -40.20 -2.17
CA GLU A 163 -3.53 -41.29 -2.19
C GLU A 163 -3.31 -41.88 -0.80
N GLN A 164 -3.17 -41.04 0.24
CA GLN A 164 -3.02 -41.50 1.63
C GLN A 164 -4.23 -42.29 2.12
N CYS A 165 -5.43 -41.94 1.65
CA CYS A 165 -6.68 -42.62 2.01
C CYS A 165 -6.99 -43.88 1.20
N LYS A 166 -6.23 -44.18 0.14
CA LYS A 166 -6.37 -45.45 -0.62
C LYS A 166 -5.64 -46.61 0.02
N VAL A 167 -4.63 -46.35 0.86
CA VAL A 167 -3.88 -47.41 1.54
C VAL A 167 -4.81 -48.04 2.57
N THR A 168 -5.21 -49.29 2.33
CA THR A 168 -5.99 -50.06 3.32
C THR A 168 -5.09 -50.32 4.52
N PRO A 169 -5.43 -49.86 5.73
CA PRO A 169 -4.67 -50.20 6.94
C PRO A 169 -4.94 -51.67 7.26
N GLY A 170 -4.14 -52.58 6.69
CA GLY A 170 -4.34 -54.02 6.90
C GLY A 170 -3.49 -54.98 6.07
N ALA A 171 -2.62 -54.54 5.16
CA ALA A 171 -1.66 -55.42 4.48
C ALA A 171 -0.29 -55.30 5.17
N SER A 172 -0.17 -55.88 6.36
CA SER A 172 1.13 -56.23 6.95
C SER A 172 1.60 -57.54 6.33
N GLU A 173 2.63 -57.49 5.49
CA GLU A 173 3.50 -58.65 5.22
C GLU A 173 4.36 -58.97 6.45
#